data_AF-A0A829M4N6-F1
#
_entry.id   AF-A0A829M4N6-F1
#
_cell.length_a   1.000
_cell.length_b   1.000
_cell.length_c   1.000
_cell.angle_alpha   90.00
_cell.angle_beta   90.00
_cell.angle_gamma   90.00
#
_symmetry.space_group_name_H-M   'P 1'
#
loop_
_entity.id
_entity.type
_entity.pdbx_description
1 polymer ?
#
loop_
_entity_poly.entity_id
_entity_poly.type
_entity_poly.pdbx_seq_one_letter_code
_entity_poly.pdbx_strand_id
1 'polypeptide(L)'
;MNWNFLGHNWHLFGNLAVLAFVALLVFATCMSVYTARLRKQAVSPLAHSVGGYPFVLSKVRKREQMSVEELSFARQAIADRGSLWAFSIPATIFSLGCFYVLGSLEQLHGATPSERTFLGVIPMVSSINITAQVLRMRRLKGRLPQASVPPV
;
A
#
# COMPACT_ATOMS: atom_id res chain seq x y z
N MET A 1 18.54 -29.20 8.18
CA MET A 1 17.80 -28.98 6.91
C MET A 1 18.82 -28.63 5.84
N ASN A 2 18.85 -29.34 4.70
CA ASN A 2 19.81 -29.05 3.64
C ASN A 2 19.30 -27.84 2.82
N TRP A 3 19.92 -26.67 2.99
CA TRP A 3 19.47 -25.40 2.39
C TRP A 3 19.92 -25.22 0.93
N ASN A 4 20.45 -26.27 0.31
CA ASN A 4 20.96 -26.27 -1.07
C ASN A 4 19.88 -26.08 -2.15
N PHE A 5 18.60 -26.00 -1.80
CA PHE A 5 17.51 -25.80 -2.75
C PHE A 5 17.46 -24.39 -3.37
N LEU A 6 18.13 -23.40 -2.75
CA LEU A 6 18.19 -22.02 -3.25
C LEU A 6 19.22 -21.82 -4.38
N GLY A 7 20.05 -22.84 -4.67
CA GLY A 7 20.97 -22.84 -5.81
C GLY A 7 22.30 -22.12 -5.55
N HIS A 8 23.31 -22.46 -6.35
CA HIS A 8 24.70 -22.00 -6.18
C HIS A 8 25.01 -20.61 -6.76
N ASN A 9 24.02 -19.92 -7.36
CA ASN A 9 24.26 -18.68 -8.13
C ASN A 9 24.21 -17.43 -7.24
N TRP A 10 25.26 -17.22 -6.45
CA TRP A 10 25.42 -16.07 -5.56
C TRP A 10 25.31 -14.70 -6.27
N HIS A 11 25.84 -14.58 -7.49
CA HIS A 11 25.68 -13.37 -8.31
C HIS A 11 24.21 -13.03 -8.61
N LEU A 12 23.35 -14.03 -8.80
CA LEU A 12 21.94 -13.81 -9.11
C LEU A 12 21.22 -13.16 -7.92
N PHE A 13 21.42 -13.70 -6.72
CA PHE A 13 20.82 -13.18 -5.50
C PHE A 13 21.33 -11.78 -5.15
N GLY A 14 22.63 -11.53 -5.34
CA GLY A 14 23.20 -10.18 -5.20
C GLY A 14 22.57 -9.17 -6.17
N ASN A 15 22.45 -9.53 -7.45
CA ASN A 15 21.80 -8.67 -8.46
C ASN A 15 20.32 -8.43 -8.15
N LEU A 16 19.59 -9.45 -7.70
CA LEU A 16 18.20 -9.32 -7.26
C LEU A 16 18.06 -8.44 -6.02
N ALA A 17 18.99 -8.54 -5.06
CA ALA A 17 19.02 -7.66 -3.89
C ALA A 17 19.27 -6.20 -4.28
N VAL A 18 20.21 -5.94 -5.19
CA VAL A 18 20.44 -4.59 -5.75
C VAL A 18 19.21 -4.07 -6.46
N LEU A 19 18.56 -4.89 -7.30
CA LEU A 19 17.32 -4.52 -7.98
C LEU A 19 16.20 -4.20 -6.98
N ALA A 20 16.04 -5.03 -5.94
CA ALA A 20 15.06 -4.81 -4.88
C ALA A 20 15.36 -3.52 -4.08
N PHE A 21 16.63 -3.22 -3.87
CA PHE A 21 17.06 -1.98 -3.21
C PHE A 21 16.75 -0.74 -4.06
N VAL A 22 17.05 -0.78 -5.36
CA VAL A 22 16.70 0.32 -6.29
C VAL A 22 15.18 0.50 -6.33
N ALA A 23 14.42 -0.57 -6.45
CA ALA A 23 12.95 -0.53 -6.41
C ALA A 23 12.43 0.06 -5.09
N LEU A 24 13.03 -0.34 -3.95
CA LEU A 24 12.72 0.21 -2.63
C LEU A 24 12.91 1.73 -2.60
N LEU A 25 14.04 2.25 -3.09
CA LEU A 25 14.30 3.69 -3.11
C LEU A 25 13.30 4.45 -4.00
N VAL A 26 12.97 3.91 -5.17
CA VAL A 26 11.99 4.50 -6.09
C VAL A 26 10.61 4.55 -5.44
N PHE A 27 10.12 3.44 -4.91
CA PHE A 27 8.79 3.39 -4.29
C PHE A 27 8.72 4.20 -3.00
N ALA A 28 9.78 4.20 -2.18
CA ALA A 28 9.86 5.03 -0.99
C ALA A 28 9.80 6.52 -1.33
N THR A 29 10.47 6.94 -2.41
CA THR A 29 10.39 8.32 -2.91
C THR A 29 8.97 8.66 -3.35
N CYS A 30 8.33 7.80 -4.14
CA CYS A 30 6.92 7.98 -4.53
C CYS A 30 5.99 8.04 -3.32
N MET A 31 6.20 7.20 -2.31
CA MET A 31 5.46 7.19 -1.04
C MET A 31 5.67 8.48 -0.25
N SER A 32 6.90 9.00 -0.19
CA SER A 32 7.20 10.27 0.47
C SER A 32 6.48 11.43 -0.20
N VAL A 33 6.52 11.49 -1.54
CA VAL A 33 5.77 12.52 -2.30
C VAL A 33 4.27 12.38 -2.09
N TYR A 34 3.73 11.16 -2.13
CA TYR A 34 2.31 10.90 -1.91
C TYR A 34 1.87 11.35 -0.50
N THR A 35 2.59 10.95 0.54
CA THR A 35 2.28 11.33 1.93
C THR A 35 2.43 12.84 2.14
N ALA A 36 3.44 13.48 1.55
CA ALA A 36 3.59 14.93 1.59
C ALA A 36 2.42 15.65 0.91
N ARG A 37 1.91 15.14 -0.22
CA ARG A 37 0.71 15.67 -0.88
C ARG A 37 -0.52 15.56 0.00
N LEU A 38 -0.76 14.38 0.59
CA LEU A 38 -1.88 14.16 1.51
C LEU A 38 -1.82 15.08 2.73
N ARG A 39 -0.63 15.30 3.29
CA ARG A 39 -0.44 16.19 4.45
C ARG A 39 -0.73 17.66 4.14
N LYS A 40 -0.54 18.09 2.89
CA LYS A 40 -0.84 19.46 2.44
C LYS A 40 -2.32 19.66 2.09
N GLN A 41 -3.07 18.59 1.93
CA GLN A 41 -4.48 18.64 1.57
C GLN A 41 -5.29 19.08 2.80
N ALA A 42 -6.14 20.10 2.63
CA ALA A 42 -6.96 20.61 3.72
C ALA A 42 -7.87 19.48 4.25
N VAL A 43 -7.77 19.23 5.56
CA VAL A 43 -8.57 18.23 6.26
C VAL A 43 -10.00 18.79 6.34
N SER A 44 -10.94 18.15 5.64
CA SER A 44 -12.35 18.55 5.66
C SER A 44 -12.90 18.55 7.10
N PRO A 45 -13.81 19.47 7.49
CA PRO A 45 -14.39 19.52 8.83
C PRO A 45 -15.00 18.19 9.30
N LEU A 46 -15.53 17.39 8.37
CA LEU A 46 -16.08 16.05 8.65
C LEU A 46 -15.02 15.04 9.11
N ALA A 47 -13.74 15.26 8.80
CA ALA A 47 -12.64 14.41 9.25
C ALA A 47 -12.30 14.60 10.74
N HIS A 48 -12.73 15.70 11.38
CA HIS A 48 -12.57 15.92 12.81
C HIS A 48 -13.58 15.14 13.66
N SER A 49 -14.67 14.63 13.06
CA SER A 49 -15.60 13.76 13.77
C SER A 49 -15.03 12.34 13.91
N VAL A 50 -14.89 11.87 15.16
CA VAL A 50 -14.44 10.51 15.47
C VAL A 50 -15.44 9.52 14.84
N GLY A 51 -15.01 8.79 13.81
CA GLY A 51 -15.86 7.84 13.09
C GLY A 51 -16.52 8.35 11.80
N GLY A 52 -16.32 9.62 11.41
CA GLY A 52 -16.90 10.16 10.16
C GLY A 52 -16.47 9.39 8.91
N TYR A 53 -15.19 8.97 8.84
CA TYR A 53 -14.65 8.16 7.74
C TYR A 53 -15.33 6.79 7.56
N PRO A 54 -15.34 5.90 8.57
CA PRO A 54 -15.99 4.60 8.41
C PRO A 54 -17.50 4.72 8.21
N PHE A 55 -18.16 5.72 8.83
CA PHE A 55 -19.59 5.98 8.65
C PHE A 55 -19.93 6.33 7.19
N VAL A 56 -19.27 7.34 6.63
CA VAL A 56 -19.50 7.78 5.25
C VAL A 56 -19.13 6.69 4.24
N LEU A 57 -18.02 5.97 4.45
CA LEU A 57 -17.66 4.84 3.58
C LEU A 57 -18.66 3.68 3.66
N SER A 58 -19.28 3.46 4.81
CA SER A 58 -20.34 2.46 4.96
C SER A 58 -21.60 2.84 4.18
N LYS A 59 -21.98 4.13 4.18
CA LYS A 59 -23.08 4.67 3.36
C LYS A 59 -22.80 4.47 1.87
N VAL A 60 -21.60 4.81 1.40
CA VAL A 60 -21.17 4.55 0.00
C VAL A 60 -21.23 3.06 -0.33
N ARG A 61 -20.79 2.20 0.61
CA ARG A 61 -20.82 0.74 0.42
C ARG A 61 -22.25 0.19 0.41
N LYS A 62 -23.23 0.86 1.03
CA LYS A 62 -24.63 0.45 1.03
C LYS A 62 -25.49 1.17 -0.01
N ARG A 63 -24.94 2.18 -0.71
CA ARG A 63 -25.68 3.09 -1.62
C ARG A 63 -26.82 3.81 -0.91
N GLU A 64 -26.60 4.18 0.34
CA GLU A 64 -27.55 4.99 1.11
C GLU A 64 -27.54 6.45 0.61
N GLN A 65 -28.64 7.16 0.85
CA GLN A 65 -28.73 8.60 0.56
C GLN A 65 -27.71 9.35 1.43
N MET A 66 -26.97 10.27 0.80
CA MET A 66 -25.91 11.05 1.43
C MET A 66 -26.14 12.54 1.14
N SER A 67 -25.81 13.38 2.11
CA SER A 67 -25.74 14.83 1.90
C SER A 67 -24.63 15.16 0.88
N VAL A 68 -24.74 16.32 0.22
CA VAL A 68 -23.73 16.82 -0.73
C VAL A 68 -22.35 16.93 -0.07
N GLU A 69 -22.30 17.35 1.20
CA GLU A 69 -21.07 17.43 1.98
C GLU A 69 -20.46 16.04 2.23
N GLU A 70 -21.27 15.06 2.65
CA GLU A 70 -20.84 13.67 2.86
C GLU A 70 -20.32 13.04 1.55
N LEU A 71 -20.98 13.31 0.43
CA LEU A 71 -20.59 12.80 -0.89
C LEU A 71 -19.28 13.42 -1.37
N SER A 72 -19.09 14.73 -1.19
CA SER A 72 -17.84 15.42 -1.52
C SER A 72 -16.66 14.86 -0.73
N PHE A 73 -16.86 14.64 0.58
CA PHE A 73 -15.90 14.05 1.48
C PHE A 73 -15.56 12.60 1.10
N ALA A 74 -16.58 11.78 0.82
CA ALA A 74 -16.42 10.40 0.36
C ALA A 74 -15.62 10.32 -0.94
N ARG A 75 -15.92 11.21 -1.89
CA ARG A 75 -15.26 11.25 -3.20
C ARG A 75 -13.79 11.59 -3.06
N GLN A 76 -13.44 12.57 -2.23
CA GLN A 76 -12.06 12.93 -1.94
C GLN A 76 -11.33 11.76 -1.26
N ALA A 77 -11.90 11.21 -0.18
CA ALA A 77 -11.34 10.06 0.54
C ALA A 77 -11.06 8.84 -0.35
N ILE A 78 -11.99 8.50 -1.25
CA ILE A 78 -11.84 7.39 -2.19
C ILE A 78 -10.83 7.73 -3.29
N ALA A 79 -10.82 8.97 -3.79
CA ALA A 79 -9.87 9.41 -4.80
C ALA A 79 -8.44 9.35 -4.27
N ASP A 80 -8.21 9.81 -3.05
CA ASP A 80 -6.90 9.82 -2.40
C ASP A 80 -6.42 8.38 -2.13
N ARG A 81 -7.22 7.59 -1.38
CA ARG A 81 -6.83 6.23 -0.94
C ARG A 81 -6.91 5.16 -2.03
N GLY A 82 -7.66 5.39 -3.10
CA GLY A 82 -7.75 4.51 -4.27
C GLY A 82 -6.86 4.93 -5.44
N SER A 83 -6.04 5.97 -5.25
CA SER A 83 -5.14 6.50 -6.28
C SER A 83 -4.03 5.51 -6.63
N LEU A 84 -3.42 5.68 -7.81
CA LEU A 84 -2.24 4.89 -8.20
C LEU A 84 -1.06 5.15 -7.25
N TRP A 85 -0.96 6.37 -6.72
CA TRP A 85 0.06 6.75 -5.73
C TRP A 85 -0.06 5.94 -4.44
N ALA A 86 -1.27 5.54 -4.03
CA ALA A 86 -1.45 4.71 -2.84
C ALA A 86 -0.77 3.34 -2.94
N PHE A 87 -0.50 2.82 -4.15
CA PHE A 87 0.23 1.57 -4.35
C PHE A 87 1.72 1.69 -4.06
N SER A 88 2.29 2.90 -3.96
CA SER A 88 3.69 3.06 -3.56
C SER A 88 3.93 2.57 -2.13
N ILE A 89 2.92 2.61 -1.26
CA ILE A 89 3.01 2.11 0.13
C ILE A 89 3.27 0.59 0.15
N PRO A 90 2.36 -0.27 -0.37
CA PRO A 90 2.61 -1.71 -0.39
C PRO A 90 3.84 -2.07 -1.24
N ALA A 91 4.11 -1.36 -2.34
CA ALA A 91 5.29 -1.62 -3.16
C ALA A 91 6.61 -1.36 -2.40
N THR A 92 6.66 -0.31 -1.57
CA THR A 92 7.80 -0.02 -0.68
C THR A 92 8.01 -1.15 0.32
N ILE A 93 6.93 -1.56 1.01
CA ILE A 93 6.98 -2.61 2.04
C ILE A 93 7.40 -3.95 1.43
N PHE A 94 6.84 -4.30 0.26
CA PHE A 94 7.21 -5.51 -0.47
C PHE A 94 8.69 -5.50 -0.88
N SER A 95 9.15 -4.38 -1.45
CA SER A 95 10.55 -4.24 -1.89
C SER A 95 11.53 -4.28 -0.71
N LEU A 96 11.14 -3.72 0.44
CA LEU A 96 11.91 -3.83 1.69
C LEU A 96 12.03 -5.29 2.13
N GLY A 97 10.94 -6.06 2.08
CA GLY A 97 10.95 -7.48 2.39
C GLY A 97 11.82 -8.29 1.43
N CYS A 98 11.71 -8.04 0.12
CA CYS A 98 12.58 -8.65 -0.89
C CYS A 98 14.05 -8.33 -0.65
N PHE A 99 14.39 -7.05 -0.45
CA PHE A 99 15.75 -6.61 -0.17
C PHE A 99 16.31 -7.30 1.07
N TYR A 100 15.52 -7.38 2.14
CA TYR A 100 15.92 -8.06 3.37
C TYR A 100 16.18 -9.55 3.16
N VAL A 101 15.25 -10.28 2.53
CA VAL A 101 15.40 -11.72 2.28
C VAL A 101 16.61 -11.97 1.38
N LEU A 102 16.67 -11.30 0.23
CA LEU A 102 17.70 -11.53 -0.79
C LEU A 102 19.09 -11.08 -0.32
N GLY A 103 19.17 -9.98 0.45
CA GLY A 103 20.41 -9.47 1.02
C GLY A 103 20.88 -10.23 2.25
N SER A 104 19.97 -10.87 3.00
CA SER A 104 20.29 -11.65 4.20
C SER A 104 20.44 -13.15 3.93
N LEU A 105 20.47 -13.58 2.67
CA LEU A 105 20.88 -14.94 2.35
C LEU A 105 22.36 -15.07 2.70
N GLU A 106 22.64 -15.64 3.87
CA GLU A 106 23.96 -15.95 4.44
C GLU A 106 24.88 -16.71 3.45
N GLN A 107 24.32 -17.28 2.37
CA GLN A 107 25.05 -17.87 1.25
C GLN A 107 25.90 -16.85 0.47
N LEU A 108 25.58 -15.56 0.49
CA LEU A 108 26.47 -14.51 -0.08
C LEU A 108 27.72 -14.27 0.77
N HIS A 109 27.71 -14.67 2.05
CA HIS A 109 28.75 -14.36 3.04
C HIS A 109 29.44 -15.60 3.63
N GLY A 110 29.10 -16.82 3.15
CA GLY A 110 29.74 -18.08 3.57
C GLY A 110 29.34 -18.58 4.96
N ALA A 111 28.29 -18.03 5.56
CA ALA A 111 27.86 -18.36 6.92
C ALA A 111 26.68 -19.36 6.96
N THR A 112 26.45 -19.96 8.13
CA THR A 112 25.36 -20.94 8.33
C THR A 112 23.99 -20.28 8.13
N PRO A 113 23.09 -20.88 7.33
CA PRO A 113 21.76 -20.31 7.06
C PRO A 113 20.96 -20.08 8.35
N SER A 114 20.44 -18.86 8.54
CA SER A 114 19.60 -18.49 9.69
C SER A 114 18.14 -18.30 9.27
N GLU A 115 17.20 -18.72 10.13
CA GLU A 115 15.76 -18.45 9.96
C GLU A 115 15.45 -16.95 9.93
N ARG A 116 16.34 -16.12 10.48
CA ARG A 116 16.25 -14.66 10.48
C ARG A 116 16.07 -14.09 9.08
N THR A 117 16.67 -14.71 8.05
CA THR A 117 16.53 -14.29 6.65
C THR A 117 15.07 -14.22 6.21
N PHE A 118 14.17 -15.04 6.79
CA PHE A 118 12.75 -15.06 6.43
C PHE A 118 11.91 -14.00 7.12
N LEU A 119 12.46 -13.19 8.02
CA LEU A 119 11.73 -12.08 8.63
C LEU A 119 11.19 -11.09 7.59
N GLY A 120 11.88 -10.95 6.45
CA GLY A 120 11.41 -10.14 5.32
C GLY A 120 10.17 -10.68 4.60
N VAL A 121 9.76 -11.94 4.84
CA VAL A 121 8.49 -12.49 4.31
C VAL A 121 7.28 -11.86 4.99
N ILE A 122 7.39 -11.49 6.27
CA ILE A 122 6.31 -10.84 7.02
C ILE A 122 5.86 -9.53 6.36
N PRO A 123 6.75 -8.56 6.04
CA PRO A 123 6.35 -7.37 5.30
C PRO A 123 5.84 -7.69 3.90
N MET A 124 6.38 -8.70 3.20
CA MET A 124 5.86 -9.11 1.88
C MET A 124 4.39 -9.55 1.97
N VAL A 125 4.04 -10.42 2.90
CA VAL A 125 2.64 -10.86 3.11
C VAL A 125 1.76 -9.69 3.56
N SER A 126 2.27 -8.85 4.46
CA SER A 126 1.54 -7.66 4.93
C SER A 126 1.22 -6.70 3.78
N SER A 127 2.13 -6.55 2.81
CA SER A 127 1.92 -5.70 1.63
C SER A 127 0.77 -6.17 0.74
N ILE A 128 0.48 -7.48 0.70
CA ILE A 128 -0.64 -8.05 -0.06
C ILE A 128 -1.97 -7.59 0.55
N ASN A 129 -2.07 -7.61 1.88
CA ASN A 129 -3.25 -7.11 2.58
C ASN A 129 -3.47 -5.61 2.30
N ILE A 130 -2.41 -4.80 2.36
CA ILE A 130 -2.48 -3.36 2.05
C ILE A 130 -2.90 -3.15 0.58
N THR A 131 -2.35 -3.91 -0.35
CA THR A 131 -2.74 -3.88 -1.77
C THR A 131 -4.22 -4.20 -1.95
N ALA A 132 -4.74 -5.22 -1.26
CA ALA A 132 -6.16 -5.55 -1.28
C ALA A 132 -7.03 -4.41 -0.73
N GLN A 133 -6.59 -3.70 0.31
CA GLN A 133 -7.29 -2.52 0.84
C GLN A 133 -7.34 -1.38 -0.18
N VAL A 134 -6.22 -1.07 -0.86
CA VAL A 134 -6.19 -0.05 -1.92
C VAL A 134 -7.11 -0.43 -3.08
N LEU A 135 -7.11 -1.70 -3.50
CA LEU A 135 -8.01 -2.19 -4.55
C LEU A 135 -9.49 -2.10 -4.14
N ARG A 136 -9.83 -2.43 -2.88
CA ARG A 136 -11.20 -2.26 -2.35
C ARG A 136 -11.63 -0.80 -2.41
N MET A 137 -10.75 0.14 -2.02
CA MET A 137 -11.03 1.58 -2.11
C MET A 137 -11.23 2.02 -3.56
N ARG A 138 -10.37 1.56 -4.48
CA ARG A 138 -10.51 1.87 -5.90
C ARG A 138 -11.81 1.33 -6.51
N ARG A 139 -12.29 0.15 -6.07
CA ARG A 139 -13.60 -0.39 -6.46
C ARG A 139 -14.77 0.42 -5.91
N LEU A 140 -14.64 1.02 -4.73
CA LEU A 140 -15.67 1.92 -4.18
C LEU A 140 -15.88 3.17 -5.04
N LYS A 141 -14.88 3.60 -5.83
CA LYS A 141 -15.04 4.71 -6.79
C LYS A 141 -16.20 4.50 -7.76
N GLY A 142 -16.45 3.25 -8.19
CA GLY A 142 -17.57 2.92 -9.08
C GLY A 142 -18.93 2.82 -8.38
N ARG A 143 -18.96 2.92 -7.04
CA ARG A 143 -20.19 2.88 -6.23
C ARG A 143 -20.63 4.25 -5.72
N LEU A 144 -19.83 5.29 -5.98
CA LEU A 144 -20.21 6.66 -5.69
C LEU A 144 -21.46 7.01 -6.50
N PRO A 145 -22.54 7.49 -5.86
CA PRO A 145 -23.68 8.03 -6.58
C PRO A 145 -23.19 9.15 -7.53
N GLN A 146 -23.67 9.15 -8.77
CA GLN A 146 -23.61 10.40 -9.54
C GLN A 146 -24.44 11.42 -8.77
N ALA A 147 -23.92 12.63 -8.59
CA ALA A 147 -24.62 13.68 -7.88
C ALA A 147 -26.04 13.78 -8.46
N SER A 148 -27.04 13.36 -7.68
CA SER A 148 -28.43 13.63 -8.00
C SER A 148 -28.57 15.14 -7.91
N VAL A 149 -28.60 15.79 -9.07
CA VAL A 149 -29.14 17.14 -9.21
C VAL A 149 -30.54 17.07 -8.59
N PRO A 150 -30.83 17.82 -7.50
CA PRO A 150 -32.17 17.84 -6.96
C PRO A 150 -33.13 18.35 -8.06
N PRO A 151 -34.32 17.75 -8.23
CA PRO A 151 -35.30 18.28 -9.17
C PRO A 151 -35.68 19.70 -8.76
N VAL A 152 -35.69 20.58 -9.76
CA VAL A 152 -36.10 22.00 -9.69
C VAL A 152 -37.53 22.12 -9.19
#